data_AF-A0A6L7VNE0-F1
#
_entry.id   AF-A0A6L7VNE0-F1
#
_cell.length_a   1.000
_cell.length_b   1.000
_cell.length_c   1.000
_cell.angle_alpha   90.00
_cell.angle_beta   90.00
_cell.angle_gamma   90.00
#
_symmetry.space_group_name_H-M   'P 1'
#
loop_
_entity.id
_entity.type
_entity.pdbx_description
1 polymer ?
#
loop_
_entity_poly.entity_id
_entity_poly.type
_entity_poly.pdbx_seq_one_letter_code
_entity_poly.pdbx_strand_id
1 'polypeptide(L)'
;MSVYKHQQGNYQSYRVARSVDGKLCQEYFPRTRKGLAEAKKRDEELARDQERAQQFFTGPALRWQKKPKKVVRQAATAKANGSKPKVRVKPTKARATARTAMKTTPKRTTKQRKAISR
;
A
#
# COMPACT_ATOMS: atom_id res chain seq x y z
N MET A 1 8.72 15.25 -0.46
CA MET A 1 8.60 15.81 0.90
C MET A 1 7.78 17.08 0.82
N SER A 2 6.61 17.13 1.47
CA SER A 2 5.72 18.30 1.51
C SER A 2 5.86 19.08 2.82
N VAL A 3 7.08 19.12 3.37
CA VAL A 3 7.44 19.89 4.57
C VAL A 3 8.02 21.23 4.13
N TYR A 4 7.35 22.32 4.48
CA TYR A 4 7.77 23.67 4.12
C TYR A 4 8.23 24.43 5.35
N LYS A 5 9.21 25.32 5.19
CA LYS A 5 9.47 26.36 6.18
C LYS A 5 8.34 27.37 6.07
N HIS A 6 7.68 27.64 7.18
CA HIS A 6 6.61 28.64 7.27
C HIS A 6 7.02 29.72 8.25
N GLN A 7 6.78 30.97 7.86
CA GLN A 7 7.05 32.14 8.68
C GLN A 7 5.90 33.13 8.56
N GLN A 8 5.40 33.59 9.70
CA GLN A 8 4.38 34.65 9.81
C GLN A 8 4.80 35.61 10.91
N GLY A 9 5.30 36.78 10.52
CA GLY A 9 5.96 37.71 11.45
C GLY A 9 7.14 37.03 12.15
N ASN A 10 7.13 37.06 13.49
CA ASN A 10 8.14 36.40 14.32
C ASN A 10 7.91 34.90 14.51
N TYR A 11 6.75 34.37 14.12
CA TYR A 11 6.46 32.96 14.24
C TYR A 11 7.17 32.17 13.14
N GLN A 12 7.93 31.15 13.52
CA GLN A 12 8.64 30.27 12.60
C GLN A 12 8.33 28.81 12.89
N SER A 13 7.90 28.08 11.86
CA SER A 13 7.47 26.69 11.98
C SER A 13 7.86 25.88 10.75
N TYR A 14 7.79 24.56 10.85
CA TYR A 14 7.61 23.68 9.71
C TYR A 14 6.12 23.45 9.49
N ARG A 15 5.66 23.51 8.25
CA ARG A 15 4.28 23.24 7.87
C ARG A 15 4.23 22.01 6.99
N VAL A 16 3.32 21.11 7.31
CA VAL A 16 2.97 19.96 6.46
C VAL A 16 1.56 20.20 5.94
N ALA A 17 1.38 20.10 4.62
CA ALA A 17 0.07 20.27 4.00
C ALA A 17 -0.11 19.24 2.88
N ARG A 18 -1.16 18.42 2.98
CA ARG A 18 -1.57 17.46 1.95
C ARG A 18 -3.09 17.36 1.86
N SER A 19 -3.58 17.04 0.67
CA SER A 19 -4.98 16.71 0.44
C SER A 19 -5.17 15.20 0.50
N VAL A 20 -6.01 14.72 1.41
CA VAL A 20 -6.34 13.30 1.60
C VAL A 20 -7.87 13.18 1.55
N ASP A 21 -8.40 12.31 0.67
CA ASP A 21 -9.85 12.12 0.47
C ASP A 21 -10.66 13.42 0.29
N GLY A 22 -10.09 14.38 -0.46
CA GLY A 22 -10.73 15.68 -0.72
C GLY A 22 -10.75 16.64 0.49
N LYS A 23 -10.11 16.27 1.60
CA LYS A 23 -9.92 17.13 2.77
C LYS A 23 -8.48 17.61 2.85
N LEU A 24 -8.32 18.87 3.23
CA LEU A 24 -7.01 19.49 3.40
C LEU A 24 -6.51 19.24 4.83
N CYS A 25 -5.48 18.39 4.96
CA CYS A 25 -4.79 18.15 6.21
C CYS A 25 -3.60 19.11 6.33
N GLN A 26 -3.61 19.97 7.35
CA GLN A 26 -2.52 20.90 7.63
C GLN A 26 -2.11 20.82 9.09
N GLU A 27 -0.81 20.70 9.32
CA GLU A 27 -0.22 20.66 10.65
C GLU A 27 1.05 21.53 10.69
N TYR A 28 1.27 22.17 11.83
CA TYR A 28 2.42 23.03 12.09
C TYR A 28 3.28 22.42 13.19
N PHE A 29 4.59 22.46 13.00
CA PHE A 29 5.58 21.91 13.91
C PHE A 29 6.59 23.00 14.28
N PRO A 30 7.09 23.04 15.51
CA PRO A 30 8.08 24.04 15.92
C PRO A 30 9.36 23.92 15.09
N ARG A 31 10.04 25.05 14.83
CA ARG A 31 11.28 25.10 14.03
C ARG A 31 12.50 24.60 14.82
N THR A 32 12.43 23.37 15.29
CA THR A 32 13.49 22.66 16.01
C THR A 32 13.91 21.41 15.23
N ARG A 33 15.05 20.80 15.57
CA ARG A 33 15.49 19.54 14.95
C ARG A 33 14.47 18.40 15.17
N LYS A 34 13.85 18.35 16.36
CA LYS A 34 12.78 17.39 16.69
C LYS A 34 11.52 17.67 15.88
N GLY A 35 11.09 18.93 15.81
CA GLY A 35 9.91 19.32 15.01
C GLY A 35 10.08 19.02 13.51
N LEU A 36 11.30 19.13 12.98
CA LEU A 36 11.58 18.71 11.60
C LEU A 36 11.41 17.19 11.41
N ALA A 37 11.87 16.38 12.36
CA ALA A 37 11.72 14.93 12.30
C ALA A 37 10.25 14.50 12.38
N GLU A 38 9.48 15.13 13.27
CA GLU A 38 8.04 14.90 13.41
C GLU A 38 7.27 15.33 12.15
N ALA A 39 7.59 16.51 11.59
CA ALA A 39 6.99 16.98 10.35
C ALA A 39 7.24 16.01 9.18
N LYS A 40 8.46 15.48 9.06
CA LYS A 40 8.77 14.46 8.03
C LYS A 40 7.99 13.18 8.24
N LYS A 41 7.93 12.68 9.48
CA LYS A 41 7.15 11.48 9.80
C LYS A 41 5.66 11.67 9.45
N ARG A 42 5.11 12.84 9.76
CA ARG A 42 3.72 13.16 9.43
C ARG A 42 3.47 13.29 7.94
N ASP A 43 4.41 13.87 7.20
CA ASP A 43 4.35 13.91 5.73
C ASP A 43 4.32 12.51 5.11
N GLU A 44 5.12 11.58 5.64
CA GLU A 44 5.14 10.18 5.18
C GLU A 44 3.81 9.45 5.46
N GLU A 45 3.22 9.67 6.64
CA GLU A 45 1.90 9.12 6.99
C GLU A 45 0.82 9.65 6.04
N LEU A 46 0.73 10.98 5.88
CA LEU A 46 -0.24 11.60 4.99
C LEU A 46 0.00 11.24 3.51
N ALA A 47 1.24 10.98 3.10
CA ALA A 47 1.54 10.51 1.76
C ALA A 47 0.96 9.11 1.51
N ARG A 48 1.10 8.19 2.48
CA ARG A 48 0.52 6.84 2.40
C ARG A 48 -1.00 6.89 2.37
N ASP A 49 -1.60 7.75 3.19
CA ASP A 49 -3.05 7.93 3.20
C ASP A 49 -3.56 8.53 1.88
N GLN A 50 -2.83 9.49 1.31
CA GLN A 50 -3.13 10.07 -0.01
C GLN A 50 -3.04 9.02 -1.12
N GLU A 51 -2.02 8.15 -1.10
CA GLU A 51 -1.87 7.06 -2.07
C GLU A 51 -3.00 6.04 -1.93
N ARG A 52 -3.34 5.65 -0.70
CA ARG A 52 -4.46 4.76 -0.43
C ARG A 52 -5.79 5.36 -0.91
N ALA A 53 -6.03 6.63 -0.61
CA ALA A 53 -7.18 7.38 -1.11
C ALA A 53 -7.25 7.32 -2.64
N GLN A 54 -6.12 7.55 -3.32
CA GLN A 54 -6.05 7.52 -4.78
C GLN A 54 -6.30 6.12 -5.38
N GLN A 55 -5.91 5.04 -4.70
CA GLN A 55 -6.17 3.66 -5.14
C GLN A 55 -7.67 3.32 -5.14
N PHE A 56 -8.41 3.79 -4.13
CA PHE A 56 -9.87 3.57 -4.02
C PHE A 56 -10.70 4.70 -4.63
N PHE A 57 -10.06 5.76 -5.10
CA PHE A 57 -10.73 6.89 -5.71
C PHE A 57 -11.38 6.46 -7.03
N THR A 58 -12.69 6.27 -7.03
CA THR A 58 -13.51 6.00 -8.22
C THR A 58 -14.16 7.27 -8.77
N GLY A 59 -13.47 8.41 -8.65
CA GLY A 59 -14.01 9.72 -9.03
C GLY A 59 -14.04 9.96 -10.55
N PRO A 60 -14.70 11.06 -11.00
CA PRO A 60 -14.81 11.40 -12.41
C PRO A 60 -13.47 11.62 -13.10
N ALA A 61 -12.34 11.81 -12.41
CA ALA A 61 -11.04 11.90 -13.09
C ALA A 61 -10.64 10.60 -13.82
N LEU A 62 -11.07 9.42 -13.35
CA LEU A 62 -10.76 8.12 -13.97
C LEU A 62 -11.46 7.89 -15.31
N ARG A 63 -12.59 8.56 -15.55
CA ARG A 63 -13.28 8.49 -16.85
C ARG A 63 -12.61 9.36 -17.92
N TRP A 64 -11.81 10.36 -17.52
CA TRP A 64 -10.99 11.18 -18.42
C TRP A 64 -9.58 10.62 -18.61
N GLN A 65 -9.10 9.78 -17.70
CA GLN A 65 -7.82 9.09 -17.88
C GLN A 65 -7.92 8.05 -19.00
N LYS A 66 -6.96 8.10 -19.92
CA LYS A 66 -6.85 7.14 -21.03
C LYS A 66 -6.70 5.74 -20.43
N LYS A 67 -7.74 4.90 -20.55
CA LYS A 67 -7.72 3.54 -20.01
C LYS A 67 -6.43 2.84 -20.47
N PRO A 68 -5.64 2.24 -19.56
CA PRO A 68 -4.44 1.52 -19.97
C PRO A 68 -4.87 0.45 -20.98
N LYS A 69 -4.31 0.53 -22.20
CA LYS A 69 -4.52 -0.51 -23.21
C LYS A 69 -4.06 -1.82 -22.57
N LYS A 70 -4.98 -2.79 -22.45
CA LYS A 70 -4.63 -4.14 -22.01
C LYS A 70 -3.53 -4.64 -22.92
N VAL A 71 -2.31 -4.73 -22.41
CA VAL A 71 -1.23 -5.45 -23.08
C VAL A 71 -1.61 -6.91 -22.92
N VAL A 72 -2.37 -7.42 -23.90
CA VAL A 72 -2.57 -8.85 -24.05
C VAL A 72 -1.17 -9.40 -24.27
N ARG A 73 -0.60 -10.04 -23.25
CA ARG A 73 0.56 -10.90 -23.45
C ARG A 73 0.09 -11.99 -24.41
N GLN A 74 0.31 -11.80 -25.70
CA GLN A 74 0.19 -12.89 -26.67
C GLN A 74 1.11 -13.98 -26.15
N ALA A 75 0.53 -15.10 -25.74
CA ALA A 75 1.31 -16.30 -25.46
C ALA A 75 2.11 -16.58 -26.73
N ALA A 76 3.44 -16.53 -26.62
CA ALA A 76 4.32 -16.88 -27.72
C ALA A 76 4.03 -18.35 -28.07
N THR A 77 3.25 -18.58 -29.11
CA THR A 77 3.12 -19.88 -29.75
C THR A 77 4.41 -20.09 -30.51
N ALA A 78 5.42 -20.62 -29.82
CA ALA A 78 6.64 -21.08 -30.45
C ALA A 78 6.28 -22.24 -31.38
N LYS A 79 6.13 -21.94 -32.68
CA LYS A 79 6.25 -22.94 -33.74
C LYS A 79 7.71 -23.38 -33.78
N ALA A 80 8.07 -24.37 -32.98
CA ALA A 80 9.28 -25.16 -33.18
C ALA A 80 8.87 -26.50 -33.80
N ASN A 81 9.04 -26.59 -35.11
CA ASN A 81 9.08 -27.86 -35.82
C ASN A 81 10.23 -28.70 -35.25
N GLY A 82 9.95 -29.96 -34.90
CA GLY A 82 10.97 -30.99 -34.75
C GLY A 82 11.31 -31.41 -33.32
N SER A 83 10.62 -32.44 -32.82
CA SER A 83 11.21 -33.71 -32.34
C SER A 83 10.23 -34.43 -31.42
N LYS A 84 10.08 -35.73 -31.66
CA LYS A 84 9.09 -36.64 -31.08
C LYS A 84 9.24 -36.75 -29.55
N PRO A 85 8.15 -36.71 -28.74
CA PRO A 85 8.15 -37.37 -27.45
C PRO A 85 7.62 -38.80 -27.61
N LYS A 86 8.54 -39.73 -27.37
CA LYS A 86 8.33 -41.18 -27.28
C LYS A 86 7.51 -41.48 -26.00
N VAL A 87 6.57 -42.41 -26.14
CA VAL A 87 5.89 -43.20 -25.10
C VAL A 87 4.76 -42.53 -24.28
N ARG A 88 3.57 -43.06 -24.56
CA ARG A 88 2.29 -42.94 -23.86
C ARG A 88 2.36 -43.67 -22.51
N VAL A 89 2.41 -42.94 -21.40
CA VAL A 89 2.10 -43.48 -20.07
C VAL A 89 0.78 -42.86 -19.61
N LYS A 90 -0.22 -43.72 -19.38
CA LYS A 90 -1.57 -43.33 -18.92
C LYS A 90 -1.49 -42.91 -17.45
N PRO A 91 -1.98 -41.72 -17.05
CA PRO A 91 -2.27 -41.48 -15.64
C PRO A 91 -3.64 -42.09 -15.30
N THR A 92 -3.62 -43.05 -14.39
CA THR A 92 -4.78 -43.66 -13.73
C THR A 92 -5.60 -42.58 -13.02
N LYS A 93 -6.92 -42.63 -13.21
CA LYS A 93 -7.92 -41.81 -12.51
C LYS A 93 -7.74 -41.93 -10.99
N ALA A 94 -7.53 -40.82 -10.30
CA ALA A 94 -7.97 -40.65 -8.93
C ALA A 94 -8.90 -39.43 -8.85
N ARG A 95 -10.07 -39.71 -8.29
CA ARG A 95 -11.31 -38.93 -8.30
C ARG A 95 -11.27 -37.89 -7.16
N ALA A 96 -11.91 -36.75 -7.44
CA ALA A 96 -12.33 -35.64 -6.58
C ALA A 96 -12.51 -35.96 -5.07
N THR A 97 -12.29 -35.04 -4.13
CA THR A 97 -13.18 -33.88 -3.89
C THR A 97 -12.59 -32.84 -2.92
N ALA A 98 -13.00 -31.59 -3.11
CA ALA A 98 -12.81 -30.46 -2.22
C ALA A 98 -13.76 -30.50 -1.00
N ARG A 99 -13.38 -29.83 0.10
CA ARG A 99 -14.26 -29.10 1.07
C ARG A 99 -13.40 -28.31 2.06
N THR A 100 -13.32 -26.98 1.94
CA THR A 100 -14.14 -25.97 2.64
C THR A 100 -13.67 -25.64 4.07
N ALA A 101 -13.00 -24.49 4.17
CA ALA A 101 -12.95 -23.47 5.23
C ALA A 101 -13.30 -23.84 6.68
N MET A 102 -12.46 -23.40 7.65
CA MET A 102 -12.91 -22.59 8.80
C MET A 102 -11.78 -21.74 9.43
N LYS A 103 -12.09 -20.45 9.47
CA LYS A 103 -11.62 -19.30 10.24
C LYS A 103 -11.31 -19.59 11.73
N THR A 104 -10.11 -19.32 12.22
CA THR A 104 -9.87 -18.94 13.64
C THR A 104 -8.62 -18.06 13.80
N THR A 105 -8.80 -17.00 14.57
CA THR A 105 -7.93 -15.87 14.93
C THR A 105 -6.68 -16.22 15.77
N PRO A 106 -5.53 -15.54 15.62
CA PRO A 106 -4.54 -15.48 16.69
C PRO A 106 -4.90 -14.36 17.69
N LYS A 107 -5.41 -14.75 18.86
CA LYS A 107 -5.61 -13.85 20.00
C LYS A 107 -4.28 -13.66 20.73
N ARG A 108 -3.70 -12.47 20.58
CA ARG A 108 -2.56 -11.95 21.36
C ARG A 108 -2.98 -11.66 22.80
N THR A 109 -2.26 -12.19 23.77
CA THR A 109 -1.94 -11.57 25.09
C THR A 109 -0.89 -12.48 25.75
N THR A 110 0.23 -11.97 26.27
CA THR A 110 0.33 -11.65 27.70
C THR A 110 1.36 -10.56 27.98
N LYS A 111 0.90 -9.55 28.71
CA LYS A 111 1.71 -8.52 29.39
C LYS A 111 2.52 -9.19 30.51
N GLN A 112 3.82 -8.96 30.60
CA GLN A 112 4.51 -9.03 31.88
C GLN A 112 4.81 -7.60 32.35
N ARG A 113 4.10 -7.20 33.42
CA ARG A 113 4.37 -5.98 34.19
C ARG A 113 5.63 -6.24 35.00
N LYS A 114 6.67 -5.43 34.81
CA LYS A 114 7.75 -5.28 35.79
C LYS A 114 7.27 -4.25 36.80
N ALA A 115 6.84 -4.72 37.97
CA ALA A 115 6.51 -3.87 39.11
C ALA A 115 7.81 -3.60 39.89
N ILE A 116 8.03 -2.32 40.20
CA ILE A 116 9.05 -1.80 41.11
C ILE A 116 8.35 -1.43 42.41
N SER A 117 9.00 -1.76 43.55
CA SER A 117 8.83 -1.23 44.93
C SER A 117 9.06 -2.41 45.90
N ARG A 118 9.98 -2.39 46.87
CA ARG A 118 10.41 -1.34 47.80
C ARG A 118 11.83 -1.64 48.26
#